data_AF-A0A6B8QTH2-F1
#
_entry.id   AF-A0A6B8QTH2-F1
#
_cell.length_a   1.000
_cell.length_b   1.000
_cell.length_c   1.000
_cell.angle_alpha   90.00
_cell.angle_beta   90.00
_cell.angle_gamma   90.00
#
_symmetry.space_group_name_H-M   'P 1'
#
loop_
_entity.id
_entity.type
_entity.pdbx_description
1 polymer ?
#
loop_
_entity_poly.entity_id
_entity_poly.type
_entity_poly.pdbx_seq_one_letter_code
_entity_poly.pdbx_strand_id
1 'polypeptide(L)'
;MSDTADRDAVDLLHLMGHLYLKSGQVQRGLILLLIATRMAPNHTGVLQALCQGFLASGNGQRALNVLDRLEAAGEQDDAMQLLRSRAHWVNGEHDTARRLWREYLERRRHPESRQGETVT
;
A
#
# COMPACT_ATOMS: atom_id res chain seq x y z
N MET A 1 -23.57 -2.29 -19.31
CA MET A 1 -24.23 -1.50 -18.24
C MET A 1 -23.81 -1.96 -16.83
N SER A 2 -23.44 -3.25 -16.60
CA SER A 2 -22.91 -3.72 -15.31
C SER A 2 -21.54 -3.11 -14.95
N ASP A 3 -20.60 -3.10 -15.91
CA ASP A 3 -19.20 -2.71 -15.64
C ASP A 3 -19.01 -1.29 -15.10
N THR A 4 -19.90 -0.35 -15.45
CA THR A 4 -19.86 1.01 -14.91
C THR A 4 -20.36 1.04 -13.47
N ALA A 5 -21.47 0.37 -13.18
CA ALA A 5 -22.01 0.29 -11.82
C ALA A 5 -21.06 -0.45 -10.87
N ASP A 6 -20.37 -1.49 -11.35
CA ASP A 6 -19.38 -2.23 -10.57
C ASP A 6 -18.13 -1.37 -10.29
N ARG A 7 -17.70 -0.55 -11.25
CA ARG A 7 -16.62 0.43 -11.04
C ARG A 7 -17.00 1.50 -10.02
N ASP A 8 -18.17 2.10 -10.17
CA ASP A 8 -18.66 3.13 -9.25
C ASP A 8 -18.80 2.57 -7.81
N ALA A 9 -19.24 1.32 -7.68
CA ALA A 9 -19.30 0.62 -6.41
C ALA A 9 -17.91 0.40 -5.79
N VAL A 10 -16.91 0.01 -6.60
CA VAL A 10 -15.51 -0.12 -6.14
C VAL A 10 -14.97 1.23 -5.66
N ASP A 11 -15.19 2.30 -6.41
CA ASP A 11 -14.71 3.63 -6.06
C ASP A 11 -15.36 4.15 -4.77
N LEU A 12 -16.66 3.91 -4.59
CA LEU A 12 -17.37 4.25 -3.36
C LEU A 12 -16.84 3.45 -2.15
N LEU A 13 -16.68 2.13 -2.29
CA LEU A 13 -16.13 1.28 -1.23
C LEU A 13 -14.70 1.68 -0.87
N HIS A 14 -13.89 2.04 -1.87
CA HIS A 14 -12.54 2.56 -1.67
C HIS A 14 -12.57 3.84 -0.84
N LEU A 15 -13.34 4.85 -1.26
CA LEU A 15 -13.42 6.14 -0.59
C LEU A 15 -13.93 6.00 0.84
N MET A 16 -15.03 5.27 1.03
CA MET A 16 -15.59 5.03 2.37
C MET A 16 -14.61 4.26 3.26
N GLY A 17 -13.97 3.22 2.72
CA GLY A 17 -12.94 2.46 3.43
C GLY A 17 -11.81 3.36 3.91
N HIS A 18 -11.29 4.20 3.03
CA HIS A 18 -10.25 5.16 3.35
C HIS A 18 -10.68 6.20 4.41
N LEU A 19 -11.90 6.71 4.33
CA LEU A 19 -12.44 7.64 5.33
C LEU A 19 -12.58 6.98 6.71
N TYR A 20 -13.04 5.72 6.77
CA TYR A 20 -13.09 4.99 8.04
C TYR A 20 -11.70 4.80 8.64
N LEU A 21 -10.68 4.47 7.83
CA LEU A 21 -9.30 4.40 8.30
C LEU A 21 -8.83 5.73 8.91
N LYS A 22 -9.08 6.87 8.23
CA LYS A 22 -8.71 8.20 8.75
C LYS A 22 -9.44 8.57 10.04
N SER A 23 -10.67 8.07 10.23
CA SER A 23 -11.44 8.28 11.47
C SER A 23 -11.04 7.36 12.63
N GLY A 24 -10.04 6.49 12.45
CA GLY A 24 -9.62 5.51 13.46
C GLY A 24 -10.51 4.26 13.54
N GLN A 25 -11.57 4.18 12.73
CA GLN A 25 -12.44 3.02 12.62
C GLN A 25 -11.84 1.94 11.72
N VAL A 26 -10.64 1.48 12.07
CA VAL A 26 -9.76 0.65 11.21
C VAL A 26 -10.47 -0.62 10.74
N GLN A 27 -11.19 -1.32 11.62
CA GLN A 27 -11.90 -2.55 11.26
C GLN A 27 -12.99 -2.32 10.19
N ARG A 28 -13.80 -1.26 10.34
CA ARG A 28 -14.83 -0.91 9.35
C ARG A 28 -14.21 -0.56 8.01
N GLY A 29 -13.13 0.22 8.01
CA GLY A 29 -12.39 0.56 6.80
C GLY A 29 -11.84 -0.66 6.08
N LEU A 30 -11.22 -1.59 6.82
CA LEU A 30 -10.69 -2.83 6.26
C LEU A 30 -11.76 -3.71 5.62
N ILE A 31 -12.94 -3.84 6.22
CA ILE A 31 -14.04 -4.64 5.64
C ILE A 31 -14.42 -4.10 4.25
N LEU A 32 -14.62 -2.79 4.11
CA LEU A 32 -14.98 -2.19 2.83
C LEU A 32 -13.89 -2.36 1.78
N LEU A 33 -12.62 -2.18 2.17
CA LEU A 33 -11.48 -2.32 1.26
C LEU A 33 -11.25 -3.77 0.83
N LEU A 34 -11.55 -4.75 1.69
CA LEU A 34 -11.50 -6.17 1.33
C LEU A 34 -12.58 -6.53 0.31
N ILE A 35 -13.79 -5.98 0.46
CA ILE A 35 -14.88 -6.15 -0.51
C ILE A 35 -14.46 -5.52 -1.86
N ALA A 36 -13.98 -4.27 -1.84
CA ALA A 36 -13.48 -3.59 -3.04
C ALA A 36 -12.35 -4.38 -3.73
N THR A 37 -11.42 -4.96 -2.95
CA THR A 37 -10.33 -5.79 -3.50
C THR A 37 -10.85 -7.08 -4.15
N ARG A 38 -11.96 -7.65 -3.66
CA ARG A 38 -12.56 -8.84 -4.29
C ARG A 38 -13.23 -8.50 -5.62
N MET A 39 -13.81 -7.30 -5.73
CA MET A 39 -14.43 -6.80 -6.96
C MET A 39 -13.40 -6.33 -7.99
N ALA A 40 -12.33 -5.68 -7.53
CA ALA A 40 -11.23 -5.21 -8.39
C ALA A 40 -9.86 -5.59 -7.80
N PRO A 41 -9.38 -6.84 -8.03
CA PRO A 41 -8.16 -7.37 -7.41
C PRO A 41 -6.87 -6.60 -7.73
N ASN A 42 -6.83 -5.91 -8.87
CA ASN A 42 -5.64 -5.20 -9.33
C ASN A 42 -5.79 -3.68 -9.21
N HIS A 43 -6.83 -3.19 -8.54
CA HIS A 43 -7.02 -1.76 -8.35
C HIS A 43 -5.99 -1.19 -7.36
N THR A 44 -4.99 -0.47 -7.86
CA THR A 44 -3.83 -0.02 -7.08
C THR A 44 -4.23 0.92 -5.93
N GLY A 45 -5.16 1.85 -6.14
CA GLY A 45 -5.69 2.71 -5.07
C GLY A 45 -6.30 1.93 -3.89
N VAL A 46 -7.15 0.93 -4.17
CA VAL A 46 -7.72 0.04 -3.15
C VAL A 46 -6.64 -0.73 -2.41
N LEU A 47 -5.65 -1.27 -3.14
CA LEU A 47 -4.53 -1.99 -2.53
C LEU A 47 -3.67 -1.08 -1.64
N GLN A 48 -3.39 0.15 -2.04
CA GLN A 48 -2.67 1.13 -1.22
C GLN A 48 -3.44 1.44 0.08
N ALA A 49 -4.75 1.67 0.00
CA ALA A 49 -5.59 1.88 1.18
C ALA A 49 -5.63 0.63 2.08
N LEU A 50 -5.71 -0.56 1.50
CA LEU A 50 -5.71 -1.83 2.23
C LEU A 50 -4.39 -2.06 2.97
N CYS A 51 -3.25 -1.77 2.33
CA CYS A 51 -1.93 -1.80 2.96
C CYS A 51 -1.88 -0.89 4.19
N GLN A 52 -2.34 0.37 4.05
CA GLN A 52 -2.39 1.31 5.18
C GLN A 52 -3.28 0.80 6.32
N GLY A 53 -4.45 0.21 5.99
CA GLY A 53 -5.33 -0.39 6.99
C GLY A 53 -4.70 -1.56 7.74
N PHE A 54 -3.95 -2.43 7.04
CA PHE A 54 -3.22 -3.52 7.69
C PHE A 54 -2.12 -3.01 8.62
N LEU A 55 -1.36 -1.99 8.20
CA LEU A 55 -0.36 -1.37 9.06
C LEU A 55 -0.99 -0.70 10.30
N ALA A 56 -2.13 -0.04 10.15
CA ALA A 56 -2.85 0.59 11.26
C ALA A 56 -3.44 -0.43 12.25
N SER A 57 -3.73 -1.64 11.80
CA SER A 57 -4.27 -2.73 12.63
C SER A 57 -3.21 -3.69 13.18
N GLY A 58 -1.92 -3.39 12.99
CA GLY A 58 -0.83 -4.25 13.46
C GLY A 58 -0.59 -5.51 12.62
N ASN A 59 -1.20 -5.60 11.43
CA ASN A 59 -1.10 -6.77 10.55
C ASN A 59 0.03 -6.58 9.51
N GLY A 60 1.28 -6.48 9.97
CA GLY A 60 2.45 -6.20 9.12
C GLY A 60 2.64 -7.20 7.98
N GLN A 61 2.51 -8.51 8.24
CA GLN A 61 2.62 -9.54 7.19
C GLN A 61 1.58 -9.38 6.08
N ARG A 62 0.33 -9.04 6.43
CA ARG A 62 -0.71 -8.80 5.42
C ARG A 62 -0.43 -7.54 4.61
N ALA A 63 0.18 -6.52 5.22
CA ALA A 63 0.63 -5.34 4.49
C ALA A 63 1.75 -5.68 3.49
N LEU A 64 2.74 -6.50 3.86
CA LEU A 64 3.80 -6.97 2.95
C LEU A 64 3.21 -7.68 1.73
N ASN A 65 2.29 -8.62 1.93
CA ASN A 65 1.64 -9.34 0.82
C ASN A 65 0.89 -8.39 -0.14
N VAL A 66 0.35 -7.27 0.36
CA VAL A 66 -0.30 -6.25 -0.49
C VAL A 66 0.74 -5.41 -1.24
N LEU A 67 1.86 -5.07 -0.60
CA LEU A 67 2.97 -4.35 -1.23
C LEU A 67 3.58 -5.17 -2.37
N ASP A 68 3.69 -6.48 -2.22
CA ASP A 68 4.19 -7.37 -3.28
C ASP A 68 3.24 -7.43 -4.48
N ARG A 69 1.92 -7.36 -4.23
CA ARG A 69 0.91 -7.24 -5.31
C ARG A 69 0.99 -5.90 -6.03
N LEU A 70 1.22 -4.80 -5.30
CA LEU A 70 1.41 -3.48 -5.89
C LEU A 70 2.66 -3.47 -6.77
N GLU A 71 3.76 -4.04 -6.30
CA GLU A 71 5.00 -4.13 -7.08
C GLU A 71 4.82 -5.00 -8.34
N ALA A 72 4.13 -6.13 -8.22
CA ALA A 72 3.79 -6.96 -9.38
C ALA A 72 2.87 -6.24 -10.39
N ALA A 73 2.12 -5.22 -9.96
CA ALA A 73 1.30 -4.37 -10.82
C ALA A 73 2.11 -3.21 -11.46
N GLY A 74 3.43 -3.14 -11.23
CA GLY A 74 4.31 -2.10 -11.76
C GLY A 74 4.34 -0.82 -10.90
N GLU A 75 3.70 -0.82 -9.73
CA GLU A 75 3.81 0.29 -8.79
C GLU A 75 5.19 0.21 -8.12
N GLN A 76 6.07 1.13 -8.46
CA GLN A 76 7.36 1.30 -7.81
C GLN A 76 7.54 2.75 -7.38
N ASP A 77 7.10 3.04 -6.16
CA ASP A 77 7.28 4.34 -5.52
C ASP A 77 8.21 4.20 -4.30
N ASP A 78 9.02 5.24 -4.06
CA ASP A 78 9.79 5.38 -2.83
C ASP A 78 8.88 5.31 -1.59
N ALA A 79 7.62 5.74 -1.71
CA ALA A 79 6.62 5.57 -0.65
C ALA A 79 6.36 4.10 -0.28
N MET A 80 6.46 3.15 -1.22
CA MET A 80 6.30 1.72 -0.94
C MET A 80 7.44 1.17 -0.10
N GLN A 81 8.67 1.64 -0.31
CA GLN A 81 9.82 1.24 0.51
C GLN A 81 9.68 1.69 1.96
N LEU A 82 9.11 2.89 2.16
CA LEU A 82 8.71 3.35 3.50
C LEU A 82 7.63 2.44 4.12
N LEU A 83 6.59 2.09 3.37
CA LEU A 83 5.54 1.19 3.86
C LEU A 83 6.08 -0.21 4.19
N ARG A 84 7.05 -0.74 3.42
CA ARG A 84 7.74 -2.00 3.70
C ARG A 84 8.54 -1.93 5.00
N SER A 85 9.33 -0.88 5.19
CA SER A 85 10.05 -0.64 6.45
C SER A 85 9.08 -0.63 7.64
N ARG A 86 7.94 0.08 7.51
CA ARG A 86 6.90 0.11 8.55
C ARG A 86 6.25 -1.26 8.79
N ALA A 87 6.05 -2.07 7.75
CA ALA A 87 5.49 -3.41 7.90
C ALA A 87 6.42 -4.34 8.71
N HIS A 88 7.73 -4.32 8.40
CA HIS A 88 8.73 -5.05 9.18
C HIS A 88 8.79 -4.56 10.64
N TRP A 89 8.65 -3.24 10.85
CA TRP A 89 8.58 -2.70 12.21
C TRP A 89 7.39 -3.26 12.99
N VAL A 90 6.19 -3.28 12.37
CA VAL A 90 4.97 -3.85 12.97
C VAL A 90 5.13 -5.34 13.30
N ASN A 91 5.87 -6.10 12.48
CA ASN A 91 6.17 -7.50 12.75
C ASN A 91 7.24 -7.72 13.85
N GLY A 92 7.87 -6.67 14.36
CA GLY A 92 8.98 -6.77 15.33
C GLY A 92 10.36 -7.02 14.69
N GLU A 93 10.45 -7.01 13.37
CA GLU A 93 11.68 -7.23 12.59
C GLU A 93 12.48 -5.92 12.47
N HIS A 94 12.87 -5.36 13.63
CA HIS A 94 13.41 -4.01 13.72
C HIS A 94 14.71 -3.80 12.94
N ASP A 95 15.56 -4.82 12.80
CA ASP A 95 16.80 -4.72 12.02
C ASP A 95 16.53 -4.51 10.54
N THR A 96 15.64 -5.32 9.96
CA THR A 96 15.18 -5.18 8.58
C THR A 96 14.50 -3.83 8.37
N ALA A 97 13.60 -3.44 9.28
CA ALA A 97 12.92 -2.15 9.22
C ALA A 97 13.91 -0.97 9.17
N ARG A 98 14.93 -0.98 10.05
CA ARG A 98 15.96 0.07 10.12
C ARG A 98 16.86 0.12 8.89
N ARG A 99 17.17 -1.03 8.29
CA ARG A 99 17.94 -1.09 7.04
C ARG A 99 17.15 -0.44 5.90
N LEU A 100 15.91 -0.89 5.68
CA LEU A 100 15.04 -0.36 4.61
C LEU A 100 14.76 1.14 4.77
N TRP A 101 14.59 1.61 6.01
CA TRP A 101 14.41 3.04 6.29
C TRP A 101 15.64 3.86 5.90
N ARG A 102 16.85 3.38 6.20
CA ARG A 102 18.10 4.05 5.80
C ARG A 102 18.25 4.13 4.29
N GLU A 103 18.02 3.02 3.59
CA GLU A 103 18.04 2.99 2.12
C GLU A 103 17.03 3.97 1.51
N TYR A 104 15.82 4.07 2.09
CA TYR A 104 14.83 5.06 1.68
C TYR A 104 15.32 6.51 1.86
N LEU A 105 15.95 6.82 2.99
CA LEU A 105 16.49 8.16 3.24
C LEU A 105 17.66 8.49 2.30
N GLU A 106 18.54 7.53 2.02
CA GLU A 106 19.65 7.68 1.08
C GLU A 106 19.15 7.97 -0.33
N ARG A 107 18.16 7.21 -0.81
CA ARG A 107 17.52 7.43 -2.12
C ARG A 107 16.87 8.81 -2.23
N ARG A 108 16.23 9.30 -1.17
CA ARG A 108 15.63 10.65 -1.16
C ARG A 108 16.67 11.77 -1.12
N ARG A 109 17.84 11.52 -0.52
CA ARG A 109 18.94 12.48 -0.44
C ARG A 109 19.69 12.63 -1.77
N HIS A 110 19.69 11.60 -2.60
CA HIS A 110 20.40 11.57 -3.89
C HIS A 110 19.46 11.19 -5.05
N PRO A 111 18.60 12.11 -5.52
CA PRO A 111 17.69 11.83 -6.64
C PRO A 111 18.41 11.70 -8.00
N GLU A 112 19.64 12.22 -8.12
CA GLU A 112 20.37 12.38 -9.39
C GLU A 112 20.97 11.08 -9.94
N SER A 113 21.17 10.05 -9.11
CA SER A 113 21.67 8.73 -9.53
C SER A 113 20.64 7.90 -10.33
N ARG A 114 19.42 8.40 -10.54
CA ARG A 114 18.34 7.72 -11.29
C ARG A 114 18.34 8.00 -12.80
N GLN A 115 19.00 9.04 -13.27
CA GLN A 115 18.94 9.44 -14.70
C GLN A 115 19.91 8.67 -15.61
N GLY A 116 20.72 7.76 -15.06
CA GLY A 116 21.76 7.02 -15.82
C GLY A 116 21.35 5.65 -16.37
N GLU A 117 20.22 5.08 -15.95
CA GLU A 117 19.85 3.69 -16.30
C GLU A 117 18.74 3.59 -17.36
N THR A 118 18.20 4.71 -17.87
CA THR A 118 17.17 4.70 -18.92
C THR A 118 17.69 5.18 -20.27
N VAL A 119 18.84 4.68 -20.74
CA VAL A 119 19.18 4.64 -22.18
C VAL A 119 20.12 3.47 -22.44
N THR A 120 19.60 2.36 -22.98
CA THR A 120 20.22 1.59 -24.09
C THR A 120 19.14 0.76 -24.74
#